data_AF-A0A960RXR5-F1
#
_entry.id   AF-A0A960RXR5-F1
#
_cell.length_a   1.000
_cell.length_b   1.000
_cell.length_c   1.000
_cell.angle_alpha   90.00
_cell.angle_beta   90.00
_cell.angle_gamma   90.00
#
_symmetry.space_group_name_H-M   'P 1'
#
loop_
_entity.id
_entity.type
_entity.pdbx_description
1 polymer ?
#
loop_
_entity_poly.entity_id
_entity_poly.type
_entity_poly.pdbx_seq_one_letter_code
_entity_poly.pdbx_strand_id
1 'polypeptide(L)'
;MTKSTCSFLFFFLLAVLVSCANNEDFQKNESEVAIETPKYLYKILTRENWEKSCTVVSLSKADTDFIHLATEEQLARIISKFWSGASEYVILKLETERLPGELVHESNPGGKNKYYHLYQGTIPLGAIIELKVIAAD
;
A
#
# COMPACT_ATOMS: atom_id res chain seq x y z
N MET A 1 33.77 -4.77 -53.95
CA MET A 1 35.15 -4.77 -53.42
C MET A 1 35.95 -3.65 -54.09
N THR A 2 36.06 -2.51 -53.43
CA THR A 2 37.04 -1.44 -53.69
C THR A 2 37.38 -0.88 -52.31
N LYS A 3 38.56 -1.20 -51.78
CA LYS A 3 39.76 -0.33 -51.75
C LYS A 3 39.45 0.97 -50.99
N SER A 4 40.20 1.46 -50.01
CA SER A 4 41.61 1.25 -49.69
C SER A 4 41.88 1.89 -48.32
N THR A 5 42.83 1.34 -47.59
CA THR A 5 43.47 1.89 -46.39
C THR A 5 44.34 3.11 -46.70
N CYS A 6 44.43 4.07 -45.76
CA CYS A 6 45.59 4.94 -45.46
C CYS A 6 45.19 5.77 -44.21
N SER A 7 45.64 5.56 -42.98
CA SER A 7 46.99 5.53 -42.38
C SER A 7 47.75 6.86 -42.39
N PHE A 8 48.30 7.15 -41.20
CA PHE A 8 49.22 8.21 -40.78
C PHE A 8 48.61 9.59 -40.48
N LEU A 9 48.46 9.97 -39.20
CA LEU A 9 49.49 10.51 -38.28
C LEU A 9 50.04 11.86 -38.75
N PHE A 10 49.75 12.95 -38.03
CA PHE A 10 50.72 13.65 -37.16
C PHE A 10 50.10 14.92 -36.57
N PHE A 11 50.25 15.06 -35.25
CA PHE A 11 50.36 16.28 -34.42
C PHE A 11 49.93 17.63 -35.02
N PHE A 12 49.07 18.36 -34.31
CA PHE A 12 49.45 19.66 -33.78
C PHE A 12 48.61 20.04 -32.55
N LEU A 13 49.35 20.41 -31.51
CA LEU A 13 48.93 20.90 -30.22
C LEU A 13 48.39 22.34 -30.37
N LEU A 14 47.18 22.63 -29.91
CA LEU A 14 46.84 23.98 -29.43
C LEU A 14 45.73 23.91 -28.38
N ALA A 15 46.12 24.12 -27.13
CA ALA A 15 45.21 24.32 -26.03
C ALA A 15 44.65 25.74 -26.09
N VAL A 16 43.32 25.88 -26.05
CA VAL A 16 42.65 27.11 -25.62
C VAL A 16 41.66 26.74 -24.54
N LEU A 17 41.98 27.20 -23.33
CA LEU A 17 41.16 27.11 -22.14
C LEU A 17 39.93 28.01 -22.31
N VAL A 18 38.74 27.42 -22.33
CA VAL A 18 37.50 28.13 -21.98
C VAL A 18 36.97 27.47 -20.73
N SER A 19 37.14 28.18 -19.62
CA SER A 19 36.54 27.87 -18.33
C SER A 19 35.09 28.34 -18.37
N CYS A 20 34.16 27.39 -18.47
CA CYS A 20 32.77 27.59 -18.11
C CYS A 20 32.49 26.71 -16.89
N ALA A 21 32.58 27.32 -15.72
CA ALA A 21 32.01 26.77 -14.50
C ALA A 21 30.48 26.85 -14.56
N ASN A 22 29.83 25.90 -13.86
CA ASN A 22 28.40 25.82 -13.51
C ASN A 22 27.53 25.22 -14.64
N ASN A 23 26.66 24.23 -14.42
CA ASN A 23 26.07 23.69 -13.20
C ASN A 23 25.60 22.24 -13.44
N GLU A 24 25.75 21.43 -12.40
CA GLU A 24 24.77 20.45 -11.89
C GLU A 24 24.34 19.31 -12.84
N ASP A 25 25.10 18.23 -12.72
CA ASP A 25 24.62 16.88 -12.40
C ASP A 25 23.09 16.73 -12.28
N PHE A 26 22.44 16.41 -13.40
CA PHE A 26 21.05 15.96 -13.37
C PHE A 26 21.04 14.43 -13.33
N GLN A 27 21.42 13.86 -12.18
CA GLN A 27 21.05 12.49 -11.86
C GLN A 27 19.52 12.43 -11.72
N LYS A 28 18.88 11.90 -12.75
CA LYS A 28 17.46 11.58 -12.75
C LYS A 28 17.22 10.41 -11.78
N ASN A 29 17.14 10.72 -10.49
CA ASN A 29 16.76 9.76 -9.46
C ASN A 29 15.22 9.76 -9.35
N GLU A 30 14.56 9.16 -10.34
CA GLU A 30 13.18 8.72 -10.19
C GLU A 30 13.23 7.38 -9.45
N SER A 31 13.46 7.44 -8.13
CA SER A 31 13.19 6.29 -7.27
C SER A 31 11.68 6.09 -7.28
N GLU A 32 11.23 5.15 -8.11
CA GLU A 32 9.93 4.51 -8.00
C GLU A 32 9.82 3.99 -6.56
N VAL A 33 9.14 4.75 -5.70
CA VAL A 33 8.90 4.34 -4.31
C VAL A 33 7.94 3.16 -4.40
N ALA A 34 8.51 1.95 -4.41
CA ALA A 34 7.74 0.74 -4.19
C ALA A 34 6.97 0.95 -2.90
N ILE A 35 5.65 1.11 -2.99
CA ILE A 35 4.80 1.19 -1.80
C ILE A 35 4.84 -0.21 -1.21
N GLU A 36 5.71 -0.42 -0.24
CA GLU A 36 5.77 -1.68 0.48
C GLU A 36 4.40 -1.91 1.13
N THR A 37 3.89 -3.12 0.94
CA THR A 37 2.61 -3.51 1.54
C THR A 37 2.77 -3.54 3.07
N PRO A 38 1.89 -2.88 3.84
CA PRO A 38 1.99 -2.86 5.29
C PRO A 38 2.01 -4.26 5.87
N LYS A 39 2.90 -4.50 6.84
CA LYS A 39 2.97 -5.78 7.57
C LYS A 39 1.63 -6.11 8.25
N TYR A 40 0.93 -5.08 8.72
CA TYR A 40 -0.35 -5.24 9.39
C TYR A 40 -1.44 -4.39 8.76
N LEU A 41 -2.64 -4.95 8.73
CA LEU A 41 -3.87 -4.27 8.36
C LEU A 41 -4.91 -4.50 9.43
N TYR A 42 -5.96 -3.68 9.42
CA TYR A 42 -6.97 -3.68 10.46
C TYR A 42 -8.37 -3.85 9.87
N LYS A 43 -9.20 -4.61 10.60
CA LYS A 43 -10.62 -4.76 10.30
C LYS A 43 -11.45 -4.39 11.52
N ILE A 44 -12.50 -3.59 11.30
CA ILE A 44 -13.49 -3.28 12.32
C ILE A 44 -14.77 -4.07 12.01
N LEU A 45 -15.33 -4.72 13.03
CA LEU A 45 -16.51 -5.58 12.95
C LEU A 45 -17.50 -5.23 14.04
N THR A 46 -18.77 -5.52 13.81
CA THR A 46 -19.76 -5.55 14.89
C THR A 46 -19.45 -6.72 15.82
N ARG A 47 -19.87 -6.61 17.09
CA ARG A 47 -19.80 -7.72 18.04
C ARG A 47 -20.47 -8.98 17.48
N GLU A 48 -21.66 -8.82 16.90
CA GLU A 48 -22.44 -9.91 16.30
C GLU A 48 -21.67 -10.65 15.20
N ASN A 49 -20.98 -9.93 14.31
CA ASN A 49 -20.19 -10.54 13.25
C ASN A 49 -18.98 -11.29 13.81
N TRP A 50 -18.35 -10.74 14.85
CA TRP A 50 -17.29 -11.46 15.54
C TRP A 50 -17.79 -12.77 16.17
N GLU A 51 -18.93 -12.75 16.85
CA GLU A 51 -19.50 -13.93 17.50
C GLU A 51 -19.94 -15.04 16.52
N LYS A 52 -20.32 -14.66 15.30
CA LYS A 52 -20.61 -15.61 14.22
C LYS A 52 -19.36 -16.16 13.52
N SER A 53 -18.19 -15.60 13.81
CA SER A 53 -16.94 -16.03 13.19
C SER A 53 -16.51 -17.41 13.72
N CYS A 54 -15.99 -18.26 12.83
CA CYS A 54 -15.57 -19.62 13.20
C CYS A 54 -14.19 -19.94 12.60
N THR A 55 -14.10 -20.54 11.42
CA THR A 55 -12.82 -20.74 10.73
C THR A 55 -12.34 -19.48 10.00
N VAL A 56 -13.31 -18.69 9.53
CA VAL A 56 -13.15 -17.40 8.89
C VAL A 56 -14.00 -16.36 9.61
N VAL A 57 -13.57 -15.10 9.53
CA VAL A 57 -14.34 -13.96 10.03
C VAL A 57 -15.65 -13.84 9.26
N SER A 58 -16.77 -13.70 9.98
CA SER A 58 -18.06 -13.35 9.39
C SER A 58 -18.09 -11.84 9.10
N LEU A 59 -18.39 -11.48 7.86
CA LEU A 59 -18.32 -10.10 7.38
C LEU A 59 -19.70 -9.47 7.16
N SER A 60 -19.72 -8.15 7.03
CA SER A 60 -20.94 -7.39 6.77
C SER A 60 -21.25 -7.31 5.27
N LYS A 61 -22.46 -6.86 4.91
CA LYS A 61 -22.83 -6.59 3.50
C LYS A 61 -21.92 -5.55 2.82
N ALA A 62 -21.27 -4.67 3.59
CA ALA A 62 -20.33 -3.72 3.03
C ALA A 62 -19.09 -4.40 2.42
N ASP A 63 -18.81 -5.66 2.78
CA ASP A 63 -17.65 -6.41 2.31
C ASP A 63 -17.98 -7.46 1.25
N THR A 64 -19.10 -7.27 0.52
CA THR A 64 -19.59 -8.26 -0.46
C THR A 64 -18.67 -8.36 -1.68
N ASP A 65 -18.24 -7.23 -2.24
CA ASP A 65 -17.43 -7.19 -3.46
C ASP A 65 -15.92 -7.32 -3.15
N PHE A 66 -15.52 -6.78 -2.01
CA PHE A 66 -14.16 -6.83 -1.47
C PHE A 66 -14.19 -6.51 0.02
N ILE A 67 -13.18 -6.96 0.76
CA ILE A 67 -13.08 -6.75 2.19
C ILE A 67 -12.34 -5.43 2.45
N HIS A 68 -13.00 -4.51 3.15
CA HIS A 68 -12.41 -3.24 3.55
C HIS A 68 -11.40 -3.43 4.68
N LEU A 69 -10.16 -3.01 4.44
CA LEU A 69 -9.06 -3.03 5.39
C LEU A 69 -8.48 -1.62 5.55
N ALA A 70 -8.05 -1.32 6.78
CA ALA A 70 -7.47 -0.04 7.14
C ALA A 70 -6.01 -0.18 7.55
N THR A 71 -5.22 0.86 7.36
CA THR A 71 -3.96 1.02 8.12
C THR A 71 -4.27 1.50 9.54
N GLU A 72 -3.27 1.44 10.42
CA GLU A 72 -3.42 1.90 11.80
C GLU A 72 -3.80 3.39 11.87
N GLU A 73 -3.18 4.24 11.06
CA GLU A 73 -3.44 5.68 11.07
C GLU A 73 -4.86 6.03 10.60
N GLN A 74 -5.50 5.14 9.85
CA GLN A 74 -6.85 5.35 9.32
C GLN A 74 -7.94 5.02 10.34
N LEU A 75 -7.64 4.25 11.39
CA LEU A 75 -8.63 3.74 12.35
C LEU A 75 -9.43 4.85 13.00
N ALA A 76 -8.77 5.88 13.56
CA ALA A 76 -9.46 6.96 14.28
C ALA A 76 -10.52 7.65 13.42
N ARG A 77 -10.19 7.92 12.15
CA ARG A 77 -11.11 8.54 11.20
C ARG A 77 -12.26 7.61 10.80
N ILE A 78 -11.98 6.33 10.58
CA ILE A 78 -13.01 5.33 10.23
C ILE A 78 -13.97 5.13 11.39
N ILE A 79 -13.46 4.98 12.61
CA ILE A 79 -14.25 4.82 13.84
C ILE A 79 -15.19 6.02 14.01
N SER A 80 -14.64 7.23 13.98
CA SER A 80 -15.44 8.45 14.13
C SER A 80 -16.56 8.56 13.07
N LYS A 81 -16.27 8.20 11.82
CA LYS A 81 -17.21 8.33 10.71
C LYS A 81 -18.29 7.25 10.67
N PHE A 82 -17.94 6.00 10.97
CA PHE A 82 -18.82 4.84 10.71
C PHE A 82 -19.25 4.08 11.96
N TRP A 83 -18.57 4.27 13.10
CA TRP A 83 -18.77 3.50 14.32
C TRP A 83 -19.12 4.35 15.53
N SER A 84 -19.29 5.66 15.37
CA SER A 84 -19.61 6.59 16.46
C SER A 84 -20.96 6.34 17.15
N GLY A 85 -21.89 5.65 16.48
CA GLY A 85 -23.18 5.24 17.07
C GLY A 85 -23.24 3.78 17.52
N ALA A 86 -22.14 3.02 17.41
CA ALA A 86 -22.11 1.62 17.81
C ALA A 86 -21.83 1.51 19.31
N SER A 87 -22.65 0.77 20.06
CA SER A 87 -22.43 0.51 21.50
C SER A 87 -21.24 -0.41 21.76
N GLU A 88 -20.94 -1.30 20.83
CA GLU A 88 -19.79 -2.20 20.92
C GLU A 88 -19.30 -2.57 19.52
N TYR A 89 -17.99 -2.65 19.34
CA TYR A 89 -17.35 -3.15 18.12
C TYR A 89 -16.01 -3.83 18.42
N VAL A 90 -15.53 -4.60 17.45
CA VAL A 90 -14.28 -5.35 17.54
C VAL A 90 -13.30 -4.81 16.51
N ILE A 91 -12.06 -4.56 16.93
CA ILE A 91 -10.94 -4.26 16.04
C ILE A 91 -10.03 -5.49 15.98
N LEU A 92 -9.81 -6.00 14.78
CA LEU A 92 -8.84 -7.05 14.49
C LEU A 92 -7.59 -6.43 13.90
N LYS A 93 -6.42 -6.82 14.42
CA LYS A 93 -5.12 -6.60 13.78
C LYS A 93 -4.74 -7.87 13.03
N LEU A 94 -4.44 -7.72 11.75
CA LEU A 94 -4.23 -8.81 10.81
C LEU A 94 -2.78 -8.80 10.33
N GLU A 95 -2.18 -9.97 10.20
CA GLU A 95 -0.89 -10.18 9.54
C GLU A 95 -1.12 -10.29 8.03
N THR A 96 -0.68 -9.29 7.27
CA THR A 96 -1.09 -9.11 5.87
C THR A 96 -0.67 -10.28 4.97
N GLU A 97 0.49 -10.87 5.22
CA GLU A 97 0.99 -12.03 4.47
C GLU A 97 0.15 -13.31 4.65
N ARG A 98 -0.74 -13.34 5.66
CA ARG A 98 -1.63 -14.48 5.96
C ARG A 98 -3.04 -14.28 5.42
N LEU A 99 -3.28 -13.19 4.71
CA LEU A 99 -4.56 -12.92 4.04
C LEU A 99 -4.56 -13.55 2.65
N PRO A 100 -5.38 -14.59 2.40
CA PRO A 100 -5.59 -15.09 1.05
C PRO A 100 -6.42 -14.09 0.24
N GLY A 101 -6.01 -13.81 -0.99
CA GLY A 101 -6.71 -12.95 -1.93
C GLY A 101 -5.79 -11.93 -2.59
N GLU A 102 -6.40 -10.99 -3.30
CA GLU A 102 -5.70 -9.92 -4.00
C GLU A 102 -5.86 -8.61 -3.24
N LEU A 103 -4.75 -8.08 -2.73
CA LEU A 103 -4.74 -6.84 -1.96
C LEU A 103 -4.48 -5.65 -2.88
N VAL A 104 -5.43 -4.72 -2.95
CA VAL A 104 -5.37 -3.54 -3.80
C VAL A 104 -5.46 -2.27 -2.96
N HIS A 105 -4.59 -1.28 -3.23
CA HIS A 105 -4.58 0.01 -2.53
C HIS A 105 -5.18 1.11 -3.42
N GLU A 106 -6.47 1.39 -3.20
CA GLU A 106 -7.26 2.23 -4.09
C GLU A 106 -8.27 3.11 -3.36
N SER A 107 -8.78 4.13 -4.06
CA SER A 107 -9.81 5.02 -3.54
C SER A 107 -11.20 4.48 -3.85
N ASN A 108 -12.13 4.64 -2.90
CA ASN A 108 -13.55 4.47 -3.19
C ASN A 108 -14.02 5.50 -4.25
N PRO A 109 -15.05 5.18 -5.06
CA PRO A 109 -15.62 6.11 -6.02
C PRO A 109 -15.94 7.48 -5.38
N GLY A 110 -15.45 8.56 -5.98
CA GLY A 110 -15.64 9.93 -5.47
C GLY A 110 -14.75 10.33 -4.28
N GLY A 111 -13.88 9.45 -3.80
CA GLY A 111 -12.90 9.73 -2.76
C GLY A 111 -11.49 9.98 -3.29
N LYS A 112 -10.66 10.67 -2.49
CA LYS A 112 -9.20 10.79 -2.72
C LYS A 112 -8.37 9.89 -1.80
N ASN A 113 -8.94 9.51 -0.66
CA ASN A 113 -8.26 8.63 0.29
C ASN A 113 -8.28 7.21 -0.24
N LYS A 114 -7.12 6.57 -0.22
CA LYS A 114 -6.96 5.18 -0.57
C LYS A 114 -7.07 4.29 0.66
N TYR A 115 -7.63 3.11 0.48
CA TYR A 115 -7.73 2.06 1.49
C TYR A 115 -7.29 0.74 0.86
N TYR A 116 -7.02 -0.23 1.71
CA TYR A 116 -6.72 -1.58 1.25
C TYR A 116 -8.03 -2.35 1.08
N HIS A 117 -8.22 -2.89 -0.11
CA HIS A 117 -9.33 -3.78 -0.45
C HIS A 117 -8.76 -5.16 -0.72
N LEU A 118 -9.27 -6.17 -0.03
CA LEU A 118 -8.93 -7.56 -0.28
C LEU A 118 -10.02 -8.18 -1.17
N TYR A 119 -9.71 -8.33 -2.44
CA TYR A 119 -10.56 -8.96 -3.44
C TYR A 119 -10.37 -10.48 -3.43
N GLN A 120 -11.45 -11.21 -3.73
CA GLN A 120 -11.42 -12.68 -3.87
C GLN A 120 -10.79 -13.38 -2.65
N GLY A 121 -10.97 -12.79 -1.47
CA GLY A 121 -10.25 -13.18 -0.26
C GLY A 121 -11.16 -13.48 0.92
N THR A 122 -10.54 -13.93 2.00
CA THR A 122 -11.18 -14.14 3.29
C THR A 122 -10.24 -13.69 4.40
N ILE A 123 -10.75 -13.56 5.63
CA ILE A 123 -9.91 -13.38 6.81
C ILE A 123 -9.99 -14.68 7.64
N PRO A 124 -9.04 -15.61 7.47
CA PRO A 124 -8.92 -16.77 8.36
C PRO A 124 -8.63 -16.30 9.79
N LEU A 125 -9.14 -17.00 10.82
CA LEU A 125 -8.79 -16.63 12.21
C LEU A 125 -7.28 -16.68 12.47
N GLY A 126 -6.56 -17.55 11.75
CA GLY A 126 -5.10 -17.62 11.84
C GLY A 126 -4.39 -16.33 11.39
N ALA A 127 -5.01 -15.47 10.58
CA ALA A 127 -4.42 -14.20 10.17
C ALA A 127 -4.52 -13.12 11.27
N ILE A 128 -5.31 -13.34 12.32
CA ILE A 128 -5.53 -12.37 13.41
C ILE A 128 -4.41 -12.52 14.44
N ILE A 129 -3.68 -11.43 14.68
CA ILE A 129 -2.61 -11.39 15.70
C ILE A 129 -3.02 -10.63 16.97
N GLU A 130 -4.05 -9.80 16.88
CA GLU A 130 -4.59 -9.06 18.03
C GLU A 130 -6.09 -8.83 17.83
N LEU A 131 -6.83 -8.90 18.93
CA LEU A 131 -8.26 -8.60 18.97
C LEU A 131 -8.54 -7.64 20.13
N LYS A 132 -9.25 -6.56 19.83
CA LYS A 132 -9.71 -5.59 20.83
C LYS A 132 -11.23 -5.44 20.74
N VAL A 133 -11.90 -5.72 21.86
CA VAL A 133 -13.31 -5.39 22.04
C VAL A 133 -13.39 -3.98 22.59
N ILE A 134 -14.14 -3.11 21.92
CA ILE A 134 -14.35 -1.73 22.33
C ILE A 134 -15.82 -1.57 22.70
N ALA A 135 -16.09 -1.29 23.97
CA ALA A 135 -17.37 -0.75 24.40
C ALA A 135 -17.33 0.77 24.19
N ALA A 136 -18.35 1.33 23.52
CA ALA A 136 -18.53 2.76 23.46
C ALA A 136 -19.31 3.22 24.70
N ASP A 137 -18.79 4.23 25.37
CA ASP A 137 -19.40 4.88 26.54
C ASP A 137 -20.55 5.84 26.15
#